data_AF-I7MFC4-F1
#
_entry.id   AF-I7MFC4-F1
#
_cell.length_a   1.000
_cell.length_b   1.000
_cell.length_c   1.000
_cell.angle_alpha   90.00
_cell.angle_beta   90.00
_cell.angle_gamma   90.00
#
_symmetry.space_group_name_H-M   'P 1'
#
loop_
_entity.id
_entity.type
_entity.pdbx_description
1 polymer ?
#
loop_
_entity_poly.entity_id
_entity_poly.type
_entity_poly.pdbx_seq_one_letter_code
_entity_poly.pdbx_strand_id
1 'polypeptide(L)'
;MNKILIALTILGLCAAANFKCTAEMKTAKFCTREYMPVCGIKMTEKGSSKYSSIKNTYANKCTACVEEGVEFYAVGSCEEYPKNATFCHPEAHLDLACTREFFPTCGLFDDSITCTKGPCGSNFSNKCMACINEHVSYFLTGYCNHQEQYQQ
;
A
#
# COMPACT_ATOMS: atom_id res chain seq x y z
N MET A 1 -37.80 24.44 -23.62
CA MET A 1 -37.01 24.62 -22.38
C MET A 1 -36.50 23.26 -21.92
N ASN A 2 -35.32 22.85 -22.37
CA ASN A 2 -34.70 21.59 -21.96
C ASN A 2 -33.78 21.84 -20.77
N LYS A 3 -34.11 21.27 -19.61
CA LYS A 3 -33.23 21.26 -18.44
C LYS A 3 -32.32 20.04 -18.56
N ILE A 4 -31.05 20.26 -18.89
CA ILE A 4 -30.01 19.23 -18.83
C ILE A 4 -29.56 19.13 -17.37
N LEU A 5 -29.95 18.04 -16.71
CA LEU A 5 -29.43 17.64 -15.39
C LEU A 5 -28.05 17.00 -15.60
N ILE A 6 -27.00 17.73 -15.24
CA ILE A 6 -25.64 17.17 -15.16
C ILE A 6 -25.53 16.46 -13.81
N ALA A 7 -25.68 15.15 -13.81
CA ALA A 7 -25.36 14.31 -12.67
C ALA A 7 -23.83 14.17 -12.58
N LEU A 8 -23.21 14.91 -11.65
CA LEU A 8 -21.82 14.72 -11.24
C LEU A 8 -21.74 13.43 -10.41
N THR A 9 -21.58 12.30 -11.07
CA THR A 9 -21.17 11.05 -10.41
C THR A 9 -19.71 11.18 -10.02
N ILE A 10 -19.47 11.58 -8.77
CA ILE A 10 -18.16 11.42 -8.12
C ILE A 10 -18.00 9.91 -7.89
N LEU A 11 -17.48 9.21 -8.90
CA LEU A 11 -16.97 7.86 -8.75
C LEU A 11 -15.71 7.96 -7.88
N GLY A 12 -15.90 7.84 -6.57
CA GLY A 12 -14.81 7.57 -5.65
C GLY A 12 -14.26 6.18 -5.93
N LEU A 13 -13.32 6.09 -6.87
CA LEU A 13 -12.45 4.92 -6.97
C LEU A 13 -11.59 4.91 -5.71
N CYS A 14 -11.99 4.12 -4.73
CA CYS A 14 -11.10 3.70 -3.65
C CYS A 14 -10.00 2.87 -4.30
N ALA A 15 -8.87 3.49 -4.60
CA ALA A 15 -7.69 2.77 -5.07
C ALA A 15 -6.89 2.30 -3.85
N ALA A 16 -6.70 0.99 -3.69
CA ALA A 16 -5.79 0.40 -2.70
C ALA A 16 -4.29 0.60 -3.05
N ALA A 17 -3.91 1.79 -3.51
CA ALA A 17 -2.52 2.16 -3.74
C ALA A 17 -1.84 2.60 -2.44
N ASN A 18 -0.51 2.53 -2.40
CA ASN A 18 0.27 3.14 -1.32
C ASN A 18 0.54 4.61 -1.67
N PHE A 19 0.32 5.49 -0.70
CA PHE A 19 0.42 6.95 -0.88
C PHE A 19 1.44 7.54 0.07
N LYS A 20 2.47 8.19 -0.49
CA LYS A 20 3.49 8.87 0.31
C LYS A 20 2.90 10.06 1.04
N CYS A 21 3.21 10.20 2.32
CA CYS A 21 2.84 11.38 3.09
C CYS A 21 3.64 12.60 2.61
N THR A 22 2.95 13.65 2.17
CA THR A 22 3.59 14.90 1.73
C THR A 22 4.10 15.71 2.92
N ALA A 23 5.04 16.63 2.68
CA ALA A 23 5.53 17.54 3.72
C ALA A 23 4.41 18.41 4.32
N GLU A 24 3.44 18.80 3.49
CA GLU A 24 2.25 19.53 3.93
C GLU A 24 1.39 18.69 4.87
N MET A 25 1.09 17.43 4.52
CA MET A 25 0.32 16.54 5.38
C MET A 25 1.01 16.30 6.72
N LYS A 26 2.35 16.15 6.71
CA LYS A 26 3.15 15.95 7.93
C LYS A 26 3.17 17.16 8.87
N THR A 27 2.84 18.35 8.37
CA THR A 27 2.85 19.60 9.15
C THR A 27 1.43 20.11 9.45
N ALA A 28 0.40 19.35 9.09
CA ALA A 28 -0.98 19.70 9.37
C ALA A 28 -1.23 19.80 10.88
N LYS A 29 -1.74 20.96 11.32
CA LYS A 29 -2.08 21.20 12.73
C LYS A 29 -3.45 20.62 13.12
N PHE A 30 -4.33 20.44 12.14
CA PHE A 30 -5.70 19.98 12.34
C PHE A 30 -6.06 18.97 11.28
N CYS A 31 -6.69 17.87 11.70
CA CYS A 31 -7.29 16.88 10.82
C CYS A 31 -8.81 16.90 10.99
N THR A 32 -9.54 16.59 9.91
CA THR A 32 -10.99 16.39 9.98
C THR A 32 -11.31 15.15 10.82
N ARG A 33 -12.54 15.10 11.35
CA ARG A 33 -13.06 13.94 12.09
C ARG A 33 -13.71 12.89 11.17
N GLU A 34 -13.48 13.01 9.87
CA GLU A 34 -13.96 12.04 8.89
C GLU A 34 -13.28 10.70 9.11
N TYR A 35 -14.06 9.63 9.06
CA TYR A 35 -13.57 8.27 9.24
C TYR A 35 -13.46 7.58 7.88
N MET A 36 -12.24 7.53 7.36
CA MET A 36 -11.84 6.83 6.14
C MET A 36 -10.51 6.12 6.45
N PRO A 37 -10.57 4.95 7.10
CA PRO A 37 -9.40 4.37 7.74
C PRO A 37 -8.28 4.09 6.74
N VAL A 38 -7.05 4.24 7.21
CA VAL A 38 -5.85 3.93 6.45
C VAL A 38 -4.89 3.13 7.31
N CYS A 39 -4.12 2.26 6.68
CA CYS A 39 -2.98 1.60 7.31
C CYS A 39 -1.79 2.54 7.12
N GLY A 40 -1.24 3.10 8.19
CA GLY A 40 -0.06 3.96 8.17
C GLY A 40 1.20 3.13 8.41
N ILE A 41 2.23 3.35 7.60
CA ILE A 41 3.44 2.55 7.56
C ILE A 41 4.63 3.41 8.03
N LYS A 42 5.27 3.00 9.13
CA LYS A 42 6.55 3.55 9.62
C LYS A 42 7.69 2.64 9.19
N MET A 43 8.70 3.18 8.51
CA MET A 43 9.91 2.41 8.18
C MET A 43 10.79 2.29 9.41
N THR A 44 11.25 1.07 9.72
CA THR A 44 12.31 0.88 10.73
C THR A 44 13.65 1.34 10.15
N GLU A 45 14.43 2.09 10.93
CA GLU A 45 15.62 2.90 10.59
C GLU A 45 16.49 2.58 9.34
N LYS A 46 17.15 3.64 8.85
CA LYS A 46 18.07 3.66 7.70
C LYS A 46 19.23 2.67 7.87
N GLY A 47 19.14 1.54 7.19
CA GLY A 47 20.24 0.58 7.07
C GLY A 47 19.80 -0.88 7.00
N SER A 48 18.56 -1.20 7.41
CA SER A 48 18.08 -2.58 7.49
C SER A 48 16.72 -2.74 6.82
N SER A 49 16.77 -2.82 5.49
CA SER A 49 15.67 -3.19 4.58
C SER A 49 14.53 -2.17 4.43
N LYS A 50 14.34 -1.65 3.22
CA LYS A 50 13.19 -0.88 2.70
C LYS A 50 11.83 -1.65 2.79
N TYR A 51 11.79 -2.68 3.62
CA TYR A 51 10.84 -3.78 3.62
C TYR A 51 10.49 -4.24 5.04
N SER A 52 10.98 -3.55 6.07
CA SER A 52 10.58 -3.74 7.46
C SER A 52 9.75 -2.53 7.88
N SER A 53 8.51 -2.79 8.29
CA SER A 53 7.58 -1.73 8.62
C SER A 53 6.77 -2.03 9.88
N ILE A 54 6.58 -0.99 10.68
CA ILE A 54 5.58 -0.96 11.74
C ILE A 54 4.32 -0.38 11.11
N LYS A 55 3.19 -1.08 11.26
CA LYS A 55 1.91 -0.69 10.66
C LYS A 55 0.85 -0.48 11.73
N ASN A 56 0.10 0.63 11.60
CA ASN A 56 -0.97 0.99 12.52
C ASN A 56 -2.17 1.52 11.74
N THR A 57 -3.39 1.18 12.17
CA THR A 57 -4.62 1.74 11.61
C THR A 57 -4.85 3.16 12.17
N TYR A 58 -5.15 4.11 11.28
CA TYR A 58 -5.50 5.48 11.62
C TYR A 58 -6.90 5.81 11.09
N ALA A 59 -7.58 6.76 11.72
CA ALA A 59 -8.95 7.14 11.35
C ALA A 59 -9.05 7.70 9.92
N ASN A 60 -8.01 8.41 9.46
CA ASN A 60 -7.88 8.90 8.10
C ASN A 60 -6.43 9.22 7.72
N LYS A 61 -6.20 9.48 6.42
CA LYS A 61 -4.88 9.85 5.87
C LYS A 61 -4.20 11.04 6.55
N CYS A 62 -4.95 12.03 7.02
CA CYS A 62 -4.37 13.18 7.72
C CYS A 62 -3.81 12.72 9.07
N THR A 63 -4.63 12.01 9.86
CA THR A 63 -4.21 11.48 11.17
C THR A 63 -3.04 10.50 11.07
N ALA A 64 -2.93 9.74 9.98
CA ALA A 64 -1.76 8.91 9.71
C ALA A 64 -0.52 9.74 9.40
N CYS A 65 -0.62 10.71 8.49
CA CYS A 65 0.55 11.44 8.03
C CYS A 65 1.09 12.49 9.00
N VAL A 66 0.30 12.99 9.95
CA VAL A 66 0.81 13.85 11.04
C VAL A 66 1.56 13.07 12.12
N GLU A 67 1.35 11.76 12.19
CA GLU A 67 2.01 10.91 13.17
C GLU A 67 3.50 10.76 12.86
N GLU A 68 4.33 10.95 13.88
CA GLU A 68 5.77 10.88 13.73
C GLU A 68 6.23 9.51 13.23
N GLY A 69 7.11 9.52 12.23
CA GLY A 69 7.68 8.31 11.64
C GLY A 69 6.82 7.63 10.57
N VAL A 70 5.55 8.02 10.39
CA VAL A 70 4.75 7.52 9.26
C VAL A 70 5.29 8.11 7.96
N GLU A 71 5.68 7.24 7.02
CA GLU A 71 6.24 7.65 5.73
C GLU A 71 5.18 7.65 4.63
N PHE A 72 4.33 6.63 4.62
CA PHE A 72 3.25 6.46 3.65
C PHE A 72 2.09 5.70 4.28
N TYR A 73 0.97 5.63 3.56
CA TYR A 73 -0.21 4.87 3.99
C TYR A 73 -0.80 4.07 2.84
N ALA A 74 -1.50 2.99 3.17
CA ALA A 74 -2.35 2.22 2.28
C ALA A 74 -3.83 2.47 2.63
N VAL A 75 -4.73 2.41 1.64
CA VAL A 75 -6.17 2.64 1.84
C VAL A 75 -6.82 1.44 2.51
N GLY A 76 -7.65 1.66 3.53
CA GLY A 76 -8.24 0.59 4.33
C GLY A 76 -7.46 0.37 5.61
N SER A 77 -8.06 -0.32 6.58
CA SER A 77 -7.42 -0.60 7.87
C SER A 77 -6.31 -1.65 7.73
N CYS A 78 -5.35 -1.71 8.65
CA CYS A 78 -4.27 -2.69 8.58
C CYS A 78 -4.75 -4.15 8.70
N GLU A 79 -5.93 -4.35 9.29
CA GLU A 79 -6.59 -5.65 9.46
C GLU A 79 -7.18 -6.20 8.15
N GLU A 80 -7.38 -5.34 7.14
CA GLU A 80 -7.81 -5.75 5.80
C GLU A 80 -6.69 -6.45 5.00
N TYR A 81 -5.45 -6.33 5.47
CA TYR A 81 -4.28 -6.93 4.85
C TYR A 81 -3.78 -8.14 5.65
N PRO A 82 -3.11 -9.11 5.01
CA PRO A 82 -2.47 -10.20 5.71
C PRO A 82 -1.53 -9.70 6.83
N LYS A 83 -1.54 -10.35 7.98
CA LYS A 83 -0.72 -9.94 9.15
C LYS A 83 0.76 -9.85 8.81
N ASN A 84 1.26 -10.79 8.01
CA ASN A 84 2.64 -10.86 7.53
C ASN A 84 2.90 -10.05 6.23
N ALA A 85 1.97 -9.22 5.78
CA ALA A 85 2.18 -8.35 4.63
C ALA A 85 3.25 -7.29 4.90
N THR A 86 4.19 -7.18 3.97
CA THR A 86 5.15 -6.09 3.88
C THR A 86 4.75 -5.16 2.73
N PHE A 87 4.56 -3.87 3.04
CA PHE A 87 4.17 -2.88 2.04
C PHE A 87 5.37 -2.35 1.26
N CYS A 88 5.19 -2.19 -0.04
CA CYS A 88 6.16 -1.54 -0.90
C CYS A 88 6.08 -0.03 -0.74
N HIS A 89 7.23 0.62 -0.52
CA HIS A 89 7.25 2.09 -0.52
C HIS A 89 6.72 2.60 -1.87
N PRO A 90 5.86 3.64 -1.91
CA PRO A 90 5.26 4.16 -3.16
C PRO A 90 6.30 4.52 -4.24
N GLU A 91 7.50 4.93 -3.83
CA GLU A 91 8.62 5.28 -4.71
C GLU A 91 9.60 4.13 -4.94
N ALA A 92 9.26 2.89 -4.57
CA ALA A 92 10.15 1.74 -4.78
C ALA A 92 10.39 1.43 -6.27
N HIS A 93 9.43 1.72 -7.13
CA HIS A 93 9.55 1.64 -8.59
C HIS A 93 10.64 2.55 -9.18
N LEU A 94 11.14 3.54 -8.42
CA LEU A 94 12.25 4.40 -8.85
C LEU A 94 13.63 3.75 -8.63
N ASP A 95 13.72 2.60 -7.95
CA ASP A 95 14.98 1.89 -7.79
C ASP A 95 15.45 1.35 -9.16
N LEU A 96 16.69 1.69 -9.54
CA LEU A 96 17.23 1.36 -10.86
C LEU A 96 17.64 -0.11 -11.03
N ALA A 97 17.87 -0.81 -9.91
CA ALA A 97 18.37 -2.18 -9.94
C ALA A 97 18.04 -2.92 -8.65
N CYS A 98 17.86 -4.23 -8.79
CA CYS A 98 17.73 -5.18 -7.69
C CYS A 98 18.89 -6.17 -7.68
N THR A 99 19.24 -6.65 -6.49
CA THR A 99 20.15 -7.78 -6.32
C THR A 99 19.56 -9.04 -6.96
N ARG A 100 20.43 -9.97 -7.38
CA ARG A 100 20.03 -11.26 -7.97
C ARG A 100 19.83 -12.36 -6.94
N GLU A 101 19.65 -11.98 -5.67
CA GLU A 101 19.34 -12.94 -4.61
C GLU A 101 17.97 -13.58 -4.85
N PHE A 102 17.84 -14.84 -4.47
CA PHE A 102 16.61 -15.59 -4.66
C PHE A 102 15.94 -15.84 -3.32
N PHE A 103 14.91 -15.04 -3.04
CA PHE A 103 14.04 -15.10 -1.88
C PHE A 103 12.59 -14.95 -2.37
N PRO A 104 11.95 -16.03 -2.84
CA PRO A 104 10.69 -15.95 -3.56
C PRO A 104 9.65 -15.15 -2.79
N THR A 105 8.91 -14.32 -3.51
CA THR A 105 7.97 -13.36 -2.95
C THR A 105 6.73 -13.30 -3.83
N CYS A 106 5.54 -13.29 -3.21
CA CYS A 106 4.29 -13.01 -3.89
C CYS A 106 4.02 -11.53 -3.77
N GLY A 107 4.11 -10.79 -4.87
CA GLY A 107 3.72 -9.38 -4.94
C GLY A 107 2.24 -9.29 -5.29
N LEU A 108 1.47 -8.62 -4.44
CA LEU A 108 0.03 -8.46 -4.56
C LEU A 108 -0.25 -7.08 -5.14
N PHE A 109 -1.10 -7.06 -6.16
CA PHE A 109 -1.43 -5.83 -6.86
C PHE A 109 -2.43 -4.99 -6.07
N ASP A 110 -2.39 -3.68 -6.27
CA ASP A 110 -3.49 -2.82 -5.86
C ASP A 110 -4.72 -2.98 -6.77
N ASP A 111 -5.80 -2.28 -6.42
CA ASP A 111 -7.05 -2.29 -7.16
C ASP A 111 -6.96 -1.63 -8.56
N SER A 112 -5.80 -1.09 -8.97
CA SER A 112 -5.61 -0.66 -10.37
C SER A 112 -5.58 -1.83 -11.34
N ILE A 113 -5.32 -3.05 -10.85
CA ILE A 113 -5.31 -4.28 -11.64
C ILE A 113 -6.58 -5.09 -11.37
N THR A 114 -7.36 -5.31 -12.42
CA THR A 114 -8.52 -6.22 -12.36
C THR A 114 -8.07 -7.67 -12.58
N CYS A 115 -8.17 -8.50 -11.56
CA CYS A 115 -7.89 -9.93 -11.65
C CYS A 115 -9.15 -10.77 -11.86
N THR A 116 -9.10 -11.76 -12.76
CA THR A 116 -10.20 -12.71 -12.98
C THR A 116 -10.25 -13.83 -11.95
N LYS A 117 -9.11 -14.13 -11.29
CA LYS A 117 -8.97 -15.14 -10.26
C LYS A 117 -7.97 -14.69 -9.20
N GLY A 118 -8.29 -14.92 -7.93
CA GLY A 118 -7.42 -14.59 -6.81
C GLY A 118 -6.36 -15.67 -6.49
N PRO A 119 -5.30 -15.31 -5.74
CA PRO A 119 -4.96 -13.96 -5.29
C PRO A 119 -4.48 -13.08 -6.46
N CYS A 120 -4.81 -11.78 -6.42
CA CYS A 120 -4.43 -10.83 -7.45
C CYS A 120 -2.96 -10.44 -7.26
N GLY A 121 -2.05 -11.18 -7.90
CA GLY A 121 -0.63 -10.99 -7.71
C GLY A 121 0.23 -11.82 -8.65
N SER A 122 1.54 -11.69 -8.49
CA SER A 122 2.54 -12.39 -9.28
C SER A 122 3.74 -12.82 -8.44
N ASN A 123 4.42 -13.86 -8.91
CA ASN A 123 5.63 -14.37 -8.29
C ASN A 123 6.84 -13.53 -8.70
N PHE A 124 7.65 -13.13 -7.73
CA PHE A 124 8.89 -12.41 -7.92
C PHE A 124 10.05 -13.16 -7.27
N SER A 125 11.26 -12.98 -7.80
CA SER A 125 12.46 -13.65 -7.27
C SER A 125 12.89 -13.13 -5.91
N ASN A 126 12.56 -11.87 -5.58
CA ASN A 126 12.81 -11.25 -4.29
C ASN A 126 11.91 -10.02 -4.06
N LYS A 127 11.91 -9.52 -2.83
CA LYS A 127 11.19 -8.31 -2.39
C LYS A 127 11.46 -7.06 -3.22
N CYS A 128 12.69 -6.88 -3.70
CA CYS A 128 13.04 -5.74 -4.55
C CYS A 128 12.35 -5.86 -5.90
N MET A 129 12.48 -7.02 -6.56
CA MET A 129 11.81 -7.28 -7.83
C MET A 129 10.28 -7.14 -7.73
N ALA A 130 9.70 -7.48 -6.58
CA ALA A 130 8.30 -7.21 -6.30
C ALA A 130 8.00 -5.70 -6.23
N CYS A 131 8.70 -4.96 -5.37
CA CYS A 131 8.40 -3.55 -5.12
C CYS A 131 8.83 -2.57 -6.21
N ILE A 132 9.71 -2.96 -7.14
CA ILE A 132 9.99 -2.12 -8.32
C ILE A 132 8.85 -2.17 -9.35
N ASN A 133 7.96 -3.15 -9.26
CA ASN A 133 6.76 -3.19 -10.09
C ASN A 133 5.75 -2.19 -9.55
N GLU A 134 5.36 -1.20 -10.37
CA GLU A 134 4.50 -0.09 -9.97
C GLU A 134 3.09 -0.50 -9.53
N HIS A 135 2.63 -1.70 -9.91
CA HIS A 135 1.32 -2.20 -9.54
C HIS A 135 1.34 -2.99 -8.23
N VAL A 136 2.51 -3.36 -7.71
CA VAL A 136 2.61 -4.15 -6.46
C VAL A 136 2.49 -3.22 -5.25
N SER A 137 1.42 -3.40 -4.48
CA SER A 137 1.17 -2.64 -3.25
C SER A 137 1.90 -3.23 -2.05
N TYR A 138 1.82 -4.55 -1.87
CA TYR A 138 2.49 -5.25 -0.79
C TYR A 138 2.89 -6.64 -1.23
N PHE A 139 3.68 -7.32 -0.41
CA PHE A 139 4.10 -8.66 -0.70
C PHE A 139 4.07 -9.57 0.52
N LEU A 140 4.01 -10.87 0.23
CA LEU A 140 4.16 -11.96 1.18
C LEU A 140 5.42 -12.78 0.84
N THR A 141 6.11 -13.28 1.85
CA THR A 141 7.21 -14.23 1.66
C THR A 141 6.67 -15.53 1.06
N GLY A 142 7.30 -16.05 -0.01
CA GLY A 142 6.87 -17.27 -0.69
C GLY A 142 6.23 -17.00 -2.06
N TYR A 143 5.51 -17.98 -2.61
CA TYR A 143 4.83 -17.86 -3.90
C TYR A 143 3.32 -17.67 -3.75
N CYS A 144 2.68 -17.07 -4.75
CA CYS A 144 1.25 -16.76 -4.73
C CYS A 144 0.33 -18.00 -4.71
N ASN A 145 0.85 -19.19 -5.00
CA ASN A 145 0.10 -20.44 -4.98
C ASN A 145 -0.01 -21.08 -3.57
N HIS A 146 0.67 -20.55 -2.55
CA HIS A 146 0.55 -21.03 -1.18
C HIS A 146 -0.61 -20.31 -0.46
N GLN A 147 -1.81 -20.90 -0.55
CA GLN A 147 -3.05 -20.28 -0.05
C GLN A 147 -3.11 -20.09 1.47
N GLU A 148 -2.34 -20.86 2.24
CA GLU A 148 -2.29 -20.80 3.70
C GLU A 148 -1.83 -19.42 4.23
N GLN A 149 -1.14 -18.64 3.40
CA GLN A 149 -0.61 -17.33 3.76
C GLN A 149 -1.65 -16.19 3.70
N TYR A 150 -2.87 -16.47 3.23
CA TYR A 150 -3.94 -15.48 3.04
C TYR A 150 -5.14 -15.65 4.00
N GLN A 151 -5.12 -16.66 4.88
CA GLN A 151 -6.31 -17.10 5.63
C GLN A 151 -6.27 -16.85 7.16
N GLN A 152 -5.58 -15.83 7.69
CA GLN A 152 -5.53 -15.58 9.15
C GLN A 152 -5.53 -14.13 9.61
#